data_AF-A0A7V3UXJ4-F1
#
_entry.id   AF-A0A7V3UXJ4-F1
#
_cell.length_a   1.000
_cell.length_b   1.000
_cell.length_c   1.000
_cell.angle_alpha   90.00
_cell.angle_beta   90.00
_cell.angle_gamma   90.00
#
_symmetry.space_group_name_H-M   'P 1'
#
loop_
_entity.id
_entity.type
_entity.pdbx_description
1 polymer ?
#
loop_
_entity_poly.entity_id
_entity_poly.type
_entity_poly.pdbx_seq_one_letter_code
_entity_poly.pdbx_strand_id
1 'polypeptide(L)'
;MSSERRQVSLRRGVRTSLRLTAWAAILAAGTAVAFRLPQKSAQTRQEPAELRPVPANLEGLWRFRTDPDDAGERLGWQRPDFRDDDWRQLRVPGGWEAQGITDPRPGMPPKP
;
A
#
# COMPACT_ATOMS: atom_id res chain seq x y z
N MET A 1 -56.44 -48.22 -17.24
CA MET A 1 -54.98 -48.39 -17.16
C MET A 1 -54.50 -47.88 -15.80
N SER A 2 -53.95 -48.80 -15.00
CA SER A 2 -53.21 -48.72 -13.69
C SER A 2 -53.71 -47.77 -12.59
N SER A 3 -54.34 -48.19 -11.48
CA SER A 3 -53.92 -49.06 -10.33
C SER A 3 -52.65 -48.56 -9.62
N GLU A 4 -52.72 -47.87 -8.48
CA GLU A 4 -53.03 -48.33 -7.11
C GLU A 4 -51.82 -48.91 -6.32
N ARG A 5 -51.44 -48.14 -5.27
CA ARG A 5 -50.95 -48.46 -3.92
C ARG A 5 -49.77 -49.40 -3.63
N ARG A 6 -49.06 -48.97 -2.55
CA ARG A 6 -48.38 -49.74 -1.48
C ARG A 6 -47.10 -50.48 -1.94
N GLN A 7 -46.07 -50.75 -1.16
CA GLN A 7 -45.56 -50.42 0.18
C GLN A 7 -44.19 -51.16 0.27
N VAL A 8 -43.47 -50.96 1.38
CA VAL A 8 -42.51 -51.91 1.99
C VAL A 8 -41.11 -52.07 1.35
N SER A 9 -40.16 -51.36 1.95
CA SER A 9 -39.11 -51.87 2.86
C SER A 9 -38.19 -53.07 2.47
N LEU A 10 -36.91 -52.83 2.77
CA LEU A 10 -35.91 -53.75 3.36
C LEU A 10 -35.46 -55.00 2.56
N ARG A 11 -34.21 -54.96 2.09
CA ARG A 11 -33.24 -56.09 2.10
C ARG A 11 -31.83 -55.50 2.25
N ARG A 12 -31.20 -55.53 3.44
CA ARG A 12 -30.35 -56.59 4.03
C ARG A 12 -29.24 -57.11 3.11
N GLY A 13 -28.00 -56.95 3.56
CA GLY A 13 -26.79 -57.59 3.03
C GLY A 13 -25.54 -56.91 3.61
N VAL A 14 -25.11 -57.17 4.85
CA VAL A 14 -24.24 -58.30 5.28
C VAL A 14 -22.76 -57.86 5.39
N ARG A 15 -22.30 -57.81 6.66
CA ARG A 15 -21.03 -58.29 7.25
C ARG A 15 -19.71 -57.86 6.56
N THR A 16 -18.66 -57.44 7.23
CA THR A 16 -17.97 -58.18 8.30
C THR A 16 -16.87 -57.28 8.87
N SER A 17 -16.70 -57.33 10.18
CA SER A 17 -15.61 -56.75 10.95
C SER A 17 -14.23 -57.18 10.44
N LEU A 18 -13.24 -56.27 10.50
CA LEU A 18 -11.87 -56.65 10.86
C LEU A 18 -11.27 -55.52 11.69
N ARG A 19 -11.19 -55.75 13.01
CA ARG A 19 -10.31 -54.97 13.88
C ARG A 19 -8.93 -55.61 13.80
N LEU A 20 -7.94 -54.89 13.31
CA LEU A 20 -6.54 -55.18 13.62
C LEU A 20 -5.84 -53.86 13.93
N THR A 21 -5.50 -53.74 15.20
CA THR A 21 -4.59 -52.77 15.79
C THR A 21 -3.24 -52.79 15.08
N ALA A 22 -2.72 -51.63 14.71
CA ALA A 22 -1.30 -51.46 14.44
C ALA A 22 -0.77 -50.30 15.28
N TRP A 23 0.03 -50.68 16.28
CA TRP A 23 0.89 -49.80 17.04
C TRP A 23 2.05 -49.33 16.15
N ALA A 24 2.31 -48.03 16.11
CA ALA A 24 3.66 -47.49 15.95
C ALA A 24 3.67 -46.01 16.37
N ALA A 25 4.09 -45.76 17.60
CA ALA A 25 4.59 -44.44 17.98
C ALA A 25 5.91 -44.21 17.23
N ILE A 26 5.96 -43.18 16.40
CA ILE A 26 7.23 -42.64 15.88
C ILE A 26 7.31 -41.19 16.34
N LEU A 27 8.13 -40.98 17.37
CA LEU A 27 8.77 -39.71 17.68
C LEU A 27 9.62 -39.31 16.47
N ALA A 28 9.07 -38.50 15.57
CA ALA A 28 9.87 -37.75 14.62
C ALA A 28 10.02 -36.34 15.19
N ALA A 29 11.21 -36.05 15.71
CA ALA A 29 11.67 -34.70 15.97
C ALA A 29 11.69 -33.94 14.64
N GLY A 30 10.56 -33.33 14.28
CA GLY A 30 10.45 -32.45 13.14
C GLY A 30 11.13 -31.12 13.50
N THR A 31 12.36 -30.92 13.05
CA THR A 31 12.94 -29.58 12.99
C THR A 31 12.11 -28.76 12.02
N ALA A 32 11.14 -28.00 12.55
CA ALA A 32 10.51 -26.94 11.79
C ALA A 32 11.59 -25.89 11.52
N VAL A 33 12.32 -26.02 10.42
CA VAL A 33 13.08 -24.91 9.86
C VAL A 33 12.02 -23.93 9.36
N ALA A 34 11.63 -23.01 10.24
CA ALA A 34 10.78 -21.89 9.87
C ALA A 34 11.56 -21.08 8.83
N PHE A 35 11.18 -21.24 7.57
CA PHE A 35 11.69 -20.42 6.48
C PHE A 35 11.25 -18.98 6.78
N ARG A 36 12.15 -18.20 7.40
CA ARG A 36 11.93 -16.79 7.65
C ARG A 36 11.95 -16.11 6.29
N LEU A 37 10.77 -15.90 5.71
CA LEU A 37 10.63 -14.98 4.59
C LEU A 37 11.32 -13.68 5.00
N PRO A 38 12.19 -13.09 4.16
CA PRO A 38 12.66 -11.74 4.42
C PRO A 38 11.41 -10.89 4.49
N GLN A 39 11.07 -10.48 5.72
CA GLN A 39 10.06 -9.45 5.89
C GLN A 39 10.67 -8.27 5.17
N LYS A 40 10.08 -7.92 4.02
CA LYS A 40 10.38 -6.72 3.28
C LYS A 40 10.29 -5.62 4.32
N SER A 41 11.44 -5.18 4.81
CA SER A 41 11.53 -4.27 5.93
C SER A 41 10.60 -3.15 5.57
N ALA A 42 9.54 -2.94 6.35
CA ALA A 42 8.79 -1.70 6.28
C ALA A 42 9.88 -0.65 6.33
N GLN A 43 10.11 0.01 5.19
CA GLN A 43 11.22 0.92 5.04
C GLN A 43 11.07 1.85 6.22
N THR A 44 12.02 1.81 7.15
CA THR A 44 12.15 2.83 8.17
C THR A 44 11.99 4.11 7.40
N ARG A 45 10.91 4.85 7.65
CA ARG A 45 10.75 6.19 7.10
C ARG A 45 12.05 6.86 7.47
N GLN A 46 12.94 7.04 6.50
CA GLN A 46 14.20 7.69 6.78
C GLN A 46 13.76 9.03 7.34
N GLU A 47 14.08 9.28 8.61
CA GLU A 47 14.07 10.62 9.16
C GLU A 47 14.70 11.50 8.07
N PRO A 48 14.02 12.58 7.63
CA PRO A 48 14.53 13.40 6.54
C PRO A 48 15.99 13.69 6.88
N ALA A 49 16.89 13.33 5.99
CA ALA A 49 18.31 13.48 6.24
C ALA A 49 18.55 14.95 6.60
N GLU A 50 18.69 15.29 7.88
CA GLU A 50 20.02 15.53 8.42
C GLU A 50 20.93 16.46 7.62
N LEU A 51 20.45 17.42 6.82
CA LEU A 51 21.31 18.10 5.85
C LEU A 51 22.30 18.97 6.61
N ARG A 52 23.57 18.61 6.49
CA ARG A 52 24.68 19.31 7.14
C ARG A 52 24.69 20.77 6.68
N PRO A 53 25.01 21.75 7.55
CA PRO A 53 25.23 23.13 7.16
C PRO A 53 26.56 23.23 6.41
N VAL A 54 26.59 22.74 5.17
CA VAL A 54 27.70 22.88 4.24
C VAL A 54 27.45 24.07 3.31
N PRO A 55 28.50 24.70 2.76
CA PRO A 55 28.37 25.67 1.69
C PRO A 55 27.46 25.10 0.58
N ALA A 56 26.55 25.92 0.06
CA ALA A 56 25.51 25.56 -0.92
C ALA A 56 24.34 24.70 -0.40
N ASN A 57 24.06 24.68 0.91
CA ASN A 57 22.72 24.29 1.38
C ASN A 57 21.68 25.33 0.93
N LEU A 58 20.64 24.91 0.20
CA LEU A 58 19.54 25.75 -0.29
C LEU A 58 18.20 25.48 0.41
N GLU A 59 18.22 24.78 1.54
CA GLU A 59 17.05 24.59 2.38
C GLU A 59 16.50 25.91 2.92
N GLY A 60 15.20 25.91 3.23
CA GLY A 60 14.52 27.05 3.80
C GLY A 60 13.22 27.37 3.10
N LEU A 61 12.88 28.65 3.04
CA LEU A 61 11.64 29.14 2.45
C LEU A 61 11.87 29.54 1.00
N TRP A 62 11.04 29.02 0.12
CA TRP A 62 11.06 29.28 -1.32
C TRP A 62 9.74 29.90 -1.75
N ARG A 63 9.78 30.82 -2.71
CA ARG A 63 8.57 31.27 -3.40
C ARG A 63 8.04 30.14 -4.26
N PHE A 64 6.75 29.86 -4.14
CA PHE A 64 6.12 28.69 -4.75
C PHE A 64 4.74 29.04 -5.31
N ARG A 65 4.43 28.53 -6.50
CA ARG A 65 3.10 28.58 -7.11
C ARG A 65 2.87 27.35 -7.96
N THR A 66 1.67 26.78 -7.88
CA THR A 66 1.20 25.72 -8.78
C THR A 66 0.82 26.31 -10.13
N ASP A 67 1.00 25.55 -11.22
CA ASP A 67 0.65 25.97 -12.58
C ASP A 67 -0.47 25.09 -13.14
N PRO A 68 -1.73 25.29 -12.70
CA PRO A 68 -2.85 24.48 -13.19
C PRO A 68 -3.13 24.73 -14.68
N ASP A 69 -2.87 25.93 -15.19
CA ASP A 69 -3.22 26.31 -16.55
C ASP A 69 -2.07 26.16 -17.56
N ASP A 70 -0.96 25.52 -17.16
CA ASP A 70 0.26 25.36 -17.96
C ASP A 70 0.73 26.69 -18.59
N ALA A 71 0.66 27.77 -17.80
CA ALA A 71 0.87 29.13 -18.26
C ALA A 71 2.25 29.68 -17.86
N GLY A 72 2.98 29.00 -16.97
CA GLY A 72 4.16 29.55 -16.31
C GLY A 72 5.29 29.91 -17.25
N GLU A 73 5.60 29.02 -18.19
CA GLU A 73 6.65 29.27 -19.19
C GLU A 73 6.29 30.45 -20.09
N ARG A 74 5.06 30.47 -20.62
CA ARG A 74 4.55 31.53 -21.49
C ARG A 74 4.50 32.89 -20.78
N LEU A 75 4.22 32.90 -19.49
CA LEU A 75 4.21 34.10 -18.64
C LEU A 75 5.61 34.46 -18.11
N GLY A 76 6.63 33.64 -18.38
CA GLY A 76 8.02 33.90 -18.05
C GLY A 76 8.36 33.81 -16.57
N TRP A 77 7.70 32.92 -15.81
CA TRP A 77 7.94 32.78 -14.36
C TRP A 77 9.40 32.42 -14.02
N GLN A 78 10.09 31.77 -14.95
CA GLN A 78 11.51 31.38 -14.86
C GLN A 78 12.49 32.53 -15.13
N ARG A 79 12.02 33.70 -15.58
CA ARG A 79 12.91 34.83 -15.91
C ARG A 79 13.47 35.45 -14.62
N PRO A 80 14.74 35.88 -14.59
CA PRO A 80 15.37 36.41 -13.38
C PRO A 80 14.77 37.74 -12.89
N ASP A 81 14.09 38.46 -13.78
CA ASP A 81 13.39 39.72 -13.52
C ASP A 81 11.87 39.53 -13.28
N PHE A 82 11.39 38.28 -13.23
CA PHE A 82 10.00 38.00 -12.88
C PHE A 82 9.72 38.39 -11.42
N ARG A 83 8.57 39.03 -11.18
CA ARG A 83 8.15 39.42 -9.82
C ARG A 83 7.27 38.34 -9.21
N ASP A 84 7.79 37.66 -8.21
CA ASP A 84 7.13 36.57 -7.47
C ASP A 84 6.74 36.99 -6.03
N ASP A 85 6.69 38.30 -5.76
CA ASP A 85 6.39 38.87 -4.44
C ASP A 85 5.07 38.34 -3.85
N ASP A 86 4.08 38.12 -4.71
CA ASP A 86 2.72 37.65 -4.37
C ASP A 86 2.62 36.12 -4.24
N TRP A 87 3.70 35.37 -4.50
CA TRP A 87 3.70 33.92 -4.38
C TRP A 87 3.78 33.49 -2.91
N ARG A 88 3.12 32.37 -2.60
CA ARG A 88 3.19 31.76 -1.27
C ARG A 88 4.59 31.23 -0.99
N GLN A 89 4.93 31.07 0.28
CA GLN A 89 6.19 30.46 0.70
C GLN A 89 6.00 28.96 0.96
N LEU A 90 6.98 28.16 0.54
CA LEU A 90 7.07 26.72 0.77
C LEU A 90 8.35 26.40 1.53
N ARG A 91 8.28 25.54 2.56
CA ARG A 91 9.47 25.02 3.24
C ARG A 91 10.04 23.82 2.48
N VAL A 92 11.34 23.87 2.20
CA VAL A 92 12.10 22.81 1.55
C VAL A 92 13.22 22.33 2.50
N PRO A 93 13.40 21.01 2.68
CA PRO A 93 12.63 19.92 2.09
C PRO A 93 11.26 19.74 2.77
N GLY A 94 10.37 19.01 2.09
CA GLY A 94 9.03 18.67 2.59
C GLY A 94 8.03 18.56 1.44
N GLY A 95 7.04 17.66 1.58
CA GLY A 95 5.92 17.60 0.64
C GLY A 95 5.04 18.83 0.78
N TRP A 96 4.58 19.41 -0.33
CA TRP A 96 3.75 20.62 -0.30
C TRP A 96 2.33 20.33 0.20
N GLU A 97 1.78 19.12 -0.02
CA GLU A 97 0.44 18.77 0.44
C GLU A 97 0.35 18.79 1.97
N ALA A 98 1.40 18.31 2.64
CA ALA A 98 1.53 18.37 4.09
C ALA A 98 1.66 19.80 4.64
N GLN A 99 1.94 20.76 3.77
CA GLN A 99 2.03 22.19 4.09
C GLN A 99 0.75 22.95 3.71
N GLY A 100 -0.34 22.24 3.38
CA GLY A 100 -1.66 22.83 3.10
C GLY A 100 -1.86 23.27 1.65
N ILE A 101 -0.98 22.88 0.74
CA ILE A 101 -1.11 23.18 -0.69
C ILE A 101 -1.83 22.02 -1.37
N THR A 102 -3.12 22.21 -1.63
CA THR A 102 -4.03 21.21 -2.22
C THR A 102 -4.76 21.75 -3.44
N ASP A 103 -4.15 22.71 -4.16
CA ASP A 103 -4.75 23.31 -5.35
C ASP A 103 -5.20 22.21 -6.33
N PRO A 104 -6.41 22.32 -6.91
CA PRO A 104 -6.95 21.26 -7.74
C PRO A 104 -6.11 21.08 -8.99
N ARG A 105 -5.80 19.82 -9.31
CA ARG A 105 -5.26 19.48 -10.63
C ARG A 105 -6.41 19.60 -11.66
N PRO A 106 -6.20 20.30 -12.79
CA PRO A 106 -7.20 20.37 -13.85
C PRO A 106 -7.68 18.98 -14.25
N GLY A 107 -8.99 18.83 -14.38
CA GLY A 107 -9.62 17.55 -14.76
C GLY A 107 -9.66 16.49 -13.65
N MET A 108 -9.26 16.79 -12.42
CA MET A 108 -9.44 15.90 -11.27
C MET A 108 -10.34 16.52 -10.19
N PRO A 109 -11.18 15.71 -9.50
CA PRO A 109 -11.89 16.20 -8.32
C PRO A 109 -10.87 16.60 -7.22
N PRO A 110 -11.21 17.58 -6.35
CA PRO A 110 -10.35 17.97 -5.25
C PRO A 110 -10.05 16.76 -4.36
N LYS A 111 -8.77 16.59 -4.00
CA LYS A 111 -8.34 15.52 -3.11
C LYS A 111 -8.66 15.92 -1.65
N PRO A 112 -9.28 15.04 -0.84
CA PRO A 112 -9.59 15.33 0.57
C PRO A 112 -8.36 15.67 1.40
#